data_AF-A0A1G7QLI6-F1
#
_entry.id   AF-A0A1G7QLI6-F1
#
_cell.length_a   1.000
_cell.length_b   1.000
_cell.length_c   1.000
_cell.angle_alpha   90.00
_cell.angle_beta   90.00
_cell.angle_gamma   90.00
#
_symmetry.space_group_name_H-M   'P 1'
#
loop_
_entity.id
_entity.type
_entity.pdbx_description
1 polymer ?
#
loop_
_entity_poly.entity_id
_entity_poly.type
_entity_poly.pdbx_seq_one_letter_code
_entity_poly.pdbx_strand_id
1 'polypeptide(L)'
;MKNLYYYYYLFYTKILPDDQPHSTVIFCLSIMESFIVNGLLNIISITIFCYNIPKWPMLVVTGAIMLLNFQIYYRSKKMEKIIAEKPKLFNSNAASVVFSVTFFLFSLSMIVTAPFYSKYLLERFCS
;
A
#
# COMPACT_ATOMS: atom_id res chain seq x y z
N MET A 1 1.77 10.23 1.66
CA MET A 1 1.98 9.55 0.37
C MET A 1 2.83 10.29 -0.68
N LYS A 2 2.83 11.64 -0.79
CA LYS A 2 3.58 12.34 -1.86
C LYS A 2 5.06 11.90 -1.97
N ASN A 3 5.73 11.74 -0.82
CA ASN A 3 7.10 11.20 -0.75
C ASN A 3 7.17 9.79 -1.37
N LEU A 4 6.33 8.85 -0.90
CA LEU A 4 6.28 7.49 -1.45
C LEU A 4 6.05 7.53 -2.97
N TYR A 5 5.05 8.27 -3.45
CA TYR A 5 4.81 8.44 -4.88
C TYR A 5 6.07 8.88 -5.64
N TYR A 6 6.75 9.92 -5.16
CA TYR A 6 7.95 10.45 -5.82
C TYR A 6 9.11 9.45 -5.85
N TYR A 7 9.40 8.77 -4.73
CA TYR A 7 10.52 7.83 -4.68
C TYR A 7 10.25 6.53 -5.44
N TYR A 8 9.00 6.06 -5.45
CA TYR A 8 8.60 4.94 -6.30
C TYR A 8 8.65 5.33 -7.78
N TYR A 9 8.22 6.54 -8.13
CA TYR A 9 8.37 7.06 -9.49
C TYR A 9 9.84 7.14 -9.91
N LEU A 10 10.74 7.61 -9.04
CA LEU A 10 12.17 7.59 -9.29
C LEU A 10 12.72 6.18 -9.50
N PHE A 11 12.23 5.20 -8.73
CA PHE A 11 12.60 3.80 -8.90
C PHE A 11 12.21 3.28 -10.29
N TYR A 12 10.95 3.48 -10.69
CA TYR A 12 10.43 3.04 -12.00
C TYR A 12 10.89 3.86 -13.21
N THR A 13 11.65 4.93 -12.98
CA THR A 13 12.25 5.73 -14.07
C THR A 13 13.76 5.55 -14.17
N LYS A 14 14.45 5.28 -13.06
CA LYS A 14 15.92 5.25 -13.01
C LYS A 14 16.51 3.87 -12.77
N ILE A 15 15.85 3.04 -11.97
CA ILE A 15 16.39 1.74 -11.55
C ILE A 15 15.76 0.63 -12.38
N LEU A 16 14.44 0.67 -12.55
CA LEU A 16 13.69 -0.25 -13.40
C LEU A 16 12.82 0.57 -14.36
N PRO A 17 13.38 1.04 -15.48
CA PRO A 17 12.66 1.88 -16.43
C PRO A 17 11.39 1.18 -16.95
N ASP A 18 10.27 1.85 -16.79
CA ASP A 18 8.94 1.40 -17.21
C ASP A 18 8.39 2.38 -18.26
N ASP A 19 7.59 1.88 -19.22
CA ASP A 19 7.00 2.71 -20.27
C ASP A 19 5.90 3.65 -19.72
N GLN A 20 5.27 3.28 -18.61
CA GLN A 20 4.18 4.02 -17.97
C GLN A 20 4.39 4.16 -16.45
N PRO A 21 5.45 4.85 -16.01
CA PRO A 21 5.88 4.85 -14.63
C PRO A 21 4.84 5.43 -13.67
N HIS A 22 3.99 6.36 -14.12
CA HIS A 22 2.89 6.88 -13.30
C HIS A 22 1.82 5.84 -12.99
N SER A 23 1.36 5.11 -14.00
CA SER A 23 0.36 4.04 -13.83
C SER A 23 0.92 2.96 -12.91
N THR A 24 2.15 2.52 -13.16
CA THR A 24 2.82 1.49 -12.39
C THR A 24 2.98 1.89 -10.91
N VAL A 25 3.37 3.13 -10.62
CA VAL A 25 3.45 3.64 -9.24
C VAL A 25 2.08 3.64 -8.55
N ILE A 26 1.03 4.11 -9.23
CA ILE A 26 -0.33 4.15 -8.67
C ILE A 26 -0.80 2.73 -8.33
N PHE A 27 -0.62 1.77 -9.25
CA PHE A 27 -0.99 0.39 -9.01
C PHE A 27 -0.19 -0.22 -7.87
N CYS A 28 1.13 -0.05 -7.88
CA CYS A 28 2.02 -0.60 -6.89
C CYS A 28 1.71 -0.08 -5.48
N LEU A 29 1.53 1.24 -5.33
CA LEU A 29 1.10 1.85 -4.06
C LEU A 29 -0.27 1.34 -3.61
N SER A 30 -1.23 1.25 -4.54
CA SER A 30 -2.59 0.78 -4.22
C SER A 30 -2.59 -0.66 -3.72
N ILE A 31 -1.80 -1.53 -4.34
CA ILE A 31 -1.64 -2.92 -3.92
C ILE A 31 -1.03 -2.99 -2.52
N MET A 32 0.05 -2.23 -2.26
CA MET A 32 0.70 -2.18 -0.94
C MET A 32 -0.25 -1.71 0.16
N GLU A 33 -0.99 -0.62 -0.09
CA GLU A 33 -2.00 -0.12 0.84
C GLU A 33 -3.09 -1.15 1.07
N SER A 34 -3.51 -1.85 0.02
CA SER A 34 -4.55 -2.88 0.15
C SER A 34 -4.11 -4.07 1.02
N PHE A 35 -2.82 -4.44 1.04
CA PHE A 35 -2.33 -5.49 1.92
C PHE A 35 -2.43 -5.08 3.40
N ILE A 36 -2.06 -3.84 3.71
CA ILE A 36 -2.17 -3.31 5.06
C ILE A 36 -3.64 -3.22 5.47
N VAL A 37 -4.50 -2.62 4.63
CA VAL A 37 -5.91 -2.42 4.93
C VAL A 37 -6.65 -3.76 5.09
N ASN A 38 -6.50 -4.68 4.14
CA ASN A 38 -7.15 -6.00 4.24
C ASN A 38 -6.62 -6.80 5.43
N GLY A 39 -5.32 -6.75 5.71
CA GLY A 39 -4.73 -7.42 6.87
C GLY A 39 -5.33 -6.91 8.18
N LEU A 40 -5.37 -5.59 8.37
CA LEU A 40 -5.95 -4.97 9.56
C LEU A 40 -7.45 -5.21 9.68
N LEU A 41 -8.21 -5.06 8.58
CA LEU A 41 -9.66 -5.31 8.57
C LEU A 41 -9.97 -6.75 8.98
N ASN A 42 -9.21 -7.73 8.49
CA ASN A 42 -9.43 -9.12 8.86
C ASN A 42 -9.14 -9.37 10.35
N ILE A 43 -8.03 -8.84 10.85
CA ILE A 43 -7.65 -8.96 12.27
C ILE A 43 -8.74 -8.35 13.16
N ILE A 44 -9.17 -7.13 12.87
CA ILE A 44 -10.23 -6.44 13.63
C ILE A 44 -11.55 -7.22 13.57
N SER A 45 -11.91 -7.71 12.38
CA SER A 45 -13.12 -8.50 12.17
C SER A 45 -13.14 -9.78 13.03
N ILE A 46 -11.99 -10.46 13.12
CA ILE A 46 -11.87 -11.65 13.96
C ILE A 46 -11.92 -11.27 15.44
N THR A 47 -11.20 -10.24 15.87
CA THR A 47 -11.15 -9.85 17.29
C THR A 47 -12.50 -9.40 17.84
N ILE A 48 -13.32 -8.69 17.04
CA ILE A 48 -14.59 -8.13 17.51
C ILE A 48 -15.77 -9.05 17.21
N PHE A 49 -15.79 -9.68 16.03
CA PHE A 49 -16.95 -10.42 15.53
C PHE A 49 -16.70 -11.92 15.34
N CYS A 50 -15.49 -12.42 15.62
CA CYS A 50 -15.09 -13.80 15.30
C CYS A 50 -15.33 -14.19 13.84
N TYR A 51 -15.26 -13.22 12.93
CA TYR A 51 -15.53 -13.42 11.51
C TYR A 51 -14.24 -13.28 10.69
N ASN A 52 -13.90 -14.36 9.97
CA ASN A 52 -12.80 -14.35 9.00
C ASN A 52 -13.32 -13.90 7.64
N ILE A 53 -12.80 -12.77 7.14
CA ILE A 53 -13.23 -12.17 5.89
C ILE A 53 -12.82 -13.09 4.72
N PRO A 54 -13.75 -13.48 3.83
CA PRO A 54 -13.41 -14.29 2.67
C PRO A 54 -12.61 -13.48 1.64
N LYS A 55 -11.93 -14.19 0.75
CA LYS A 55 -11.03 -13.59 -0.25
C LYS A 55 -11.74 -12.62 -1.22
N TRP A 56 -13.01 -12.91 -1.57
CA TRP A 56 -13.77 -12.10 -2.52
C TRP A 56 -13.97 -10.64 -2.06
N PRO A 57 -14.49 -10.37 -0.85
CA PRO A 57 -14.53 -9.01 -0.29
C PRO A 57 -13.16 -8.32 -0.24
N MET A 58 -12.08 -9.03 0.06
CA MET A 58 -10.74 -8.43 0.09
C MET A 58 -10.31 -7.90 -1.29
N LEU A 59 -10.67 -8.60 -2.37
CA LEU A 59 -10.42 -8.12 -3.74
C LEU A 59 -11.25 -6.87 -4.06
N VAL A 60 -12.49 -6.78 -3.56
CA VAL A 60 -13.32 -5.58 -3.70
C VAL A 60 -12.68 -4.39 -3.00
N VAL A 61 -12.14 -4.58 -1.80
CA VAL A 61 -11.40 -3.54 -1.06
C VAL A 61 -10.16 -3.10 -1.85
N THR A 62 -9.38 -4.03 -2.39
CA THR A 62 -8.23 -3.70 -3.24
C THR A 62 -8.65 -2.89 -4.47
N GLY A 63 -9.71 -3.30 -5.16
CA GLY A 63 -10.25 -2.56 -6.31
C GLY A 63 -10.72 -1.15 -5.94
N ALA A 64 -11.38 -0.99 -4.78
CA ALA A 64 -11.82 0.31 -4.28
C ALA A 64 -10.63 1.24 -3.97
N ILE A 65 -9.60 0.74 -3.28
CA ILE A 65 -8.37 1.50 -2.99
C ILE A 65 -7.69 1.92 -4.29
N MET A 66 -7.58 1.01 -5.26
CA MET A 66 -6.98 1.30 -6.55
C MET A 66 -7.75 2.37 -7.34
N LEU A 67 -9.08 2.30 -7.36
CA LEU A 67 -9.93 3.33 -7.97
C LEU A 67 -9.78 4.69 -7.28
N LEU A 68 -9.75 4.71 -5.94
CA LEU A 68 -9.56 5.94 -5.16
C LEU A 68 -8.21 6.58 -5.45
N ASN A 69 -7.12 5.80 -5.42
CA ASN A 69 -5.79 6.29 -5.74
C ASN A 69 -5.67 6.74 -7.19
N PHE A 70 -6.26 6.01 -8.13
CA PHE A 70 -6.32 6.44 -9.52
C PHE A 70 -7.00 7.81 -9.67
N GLN A 71 -8.16 8.01 -9.03
CA GLN A 71 -8.82 9.32 -9.03
C GLN A 71 -7.97 10.41 -8.35
N ILE A 72 -7.35 10.10 -7.21
CA ILE A 72 -6.52 11.06 -6.47
C ILE A 72 -5.29 11.46 -7.27
N TYR A 73 -4.57 10.55 -7.92
CA TYR A 73 -3.30 10.88 -8.58
C TYR A 73 -3.48 11.31 -10.03
N TYR A 74 -4.31 10.60 -10.79
CA TYR A 74 -4.49 10.82 -12.22
C TYR A 74 -5.44 11.98 -12.49
N ARG A 75 -6.67 11.96 -11.94
CA ARG A 75 -7.66 13.03 -12.23
C ARG A 75 -7.29 14.39 -11.65
N SER A 76 -6.60 14.44 -10.52
CA SER A 76 -6.29 15.72 -9.87
C SER A 76 -4.98 16.38 -10.35
N LYS A 77 -4.28 15.78 -11.34
CA LYS A 77 -2.94 16.18 -11.79
C LYS A 77 -1.92 16.31 -10.65
N LYS A 78 -2.16 15.64 -9.51
CA LYS A 78 -1.25 15.66 -8.35
C LYS A 78 0.11 15.08 -8.70
N MET A 79 0.17 14.13 -9.63
CA MET A 79 1.42 13.51 -10.06
C MET A 79 2.45 14.53 -10.56
N GLU A 80 2.04 15.45 -11.44
CA GLU A 80 2.92 16.50 -12.00
C GLU A 80 3.44 17.43 -10.90
N LYS A 81 2.55 17.84 -9.98
CA LYS A 81 2.91 18.67 -8.83
C LYS A 81 3.92 17.99 -7.93
N ILE A 82 3.75 16.70 -7.65
CA ILE A 82 4.67 15.93 -6.80
C ILE A 82 6.06 15.84 -7.43
N ILE A 83 6.16 15.65 -8.75
CA ILE A 83 7.44 15.62 -9.46
C ILE A 83 8.15 16.97 -9.37
N ALA A 84 7.39 18.07 -9.52
CA ALA A 84 7.93 19.42 -9.42
C ALA A 84 8.39 19.75 -7.99
N GLU A 85 7.60 19.38 -6.98
CA GLU A 85 7.89 19.61 -5.55
C GLU A 85 9.11 18.83 -5.04
N LYS A 86 9.42 17.66 -5.64
CA LYS A 86 10.51 16.73 -5.23
C LYS A 86 10.55 16.54 -3.70
N PRO A 87 9.42 16.10 -3.10
CA PRO A 87 9.24 16.19 -1.67
C PRO A 87 10.20 15.21 -0.95
N LYS A 88 10.74 15.66 0.18
CA LYS A 88 11.68 14.89 1.01
C LYS A 88 11.15 14.77 2.43
N LEU A 89 11.25 13.59 2.99
CA LEU A 89 11.04 13.33 4.41
C LEU A 89 12.21 13.93 5.20
N PHE A 90 11.91 14.77 6.20
CA PHE A 90 12.92 15.45 7.03
C PHE A 90 14.01 16.18 6.24
N ASN A 91 13.67 16.72 5.05
CA ASN A 91 14.62 17.32 4.10
C ASN A 91 15.78 16.41 3.65
N SER A 92 15.73 15.11 3.96
CA SER A 92 16.80 14.15 3.67
C SER A 92 16.38 13.14 2.59
N ASN A 93 17.22 13.01 1.57
CA ASN A 93 17.02 11.98 0.54
C ASN A 93 17.14 10.58 1.14
N ALA A 94 18.13 10.35 2.00
CA ALA A 94 18.36 9.04 2.62
C ALA A 94 17.16 8.63 3.49
N ALA A 95 16.64 9.53 4.32
CA ALA A 95 15.48 9.25 5.16
C ALA A 95 14.25 8.87 4.33
N SER A 96 14.04 9.54 3.20
CA SER A 96 12.92 9.27 2.30
C SER A 96 13.02 7.92 1.60
N VAL A 97 14.23 7.53 1.18
CA VAL A 97 14.49 6.21 0.59
C VAL A 97 14.26 5.13 1.63
N VAL A 98 14.86 5.27 2.82
CA VAL A 98 14.69 4.32 3.92
C VAL A 98 13.20 4.16 4.24
N PHE A 99 12.47 5.25 4.39
CA PHE A 99 11.02 5.22 4.62
C PHE A 99 10.26 4.49 3.52
N SER A 100 10.62 4.71 2.25
CA SER A 100 9.95 4.06 1.11
C SER A 100 10.19 2.55 1.08
N VAL A 101 11.42 2.13 1.40
CA VAL A 101 11.80 0.71 1.52
C VAL A 101 11.13 0.07 2.74
N THR A 102 11.13 0.75 3.88
CA THR A 102 10.43 0.27 5.08
C THR A 102 8.94 0.10 4.82
N PHE A 103 8.30 1.06 4.16
CA PHE A 103 6.89 0.96 3.77
C PHE A 103 6.64 -0.23 2.85
N PHE A 104 7.52 -0.47 1.86
CA PHE A 104 7.43 -1.63 0.98
C PHE A 104 7.50 -2.94 1.77
N LEU A 105 8.54 -3.10 2.58
CA LEU A 105 8.78 -4.32 3.37
C LEU A 105 7.68 -4.56 4.39
N PHE A 106 7.15 -3.51 5.01
CA PHE A 106 6.02 -3.60 5.92
C PHE A 106 4.75 -4.05 5.18
N SER A 107 4.46 -3.48 4.01
CA SER A 107 3.30 -3.87 3.20
C SER A 107 3.41 -5.33 2.74
N LEU A 108 4.61 -5.76 2.34
CA LEU A 108 4.88 -7.13 1.93
C LEU A 108 4.76 -8.11 3.12
N SER A 109 5.23 -7.72 4.30
CA SER A 109 5.13 -8.57 5.49
C SER A 109 3.69 -8.82 5.89
N MET A 110 2.78 -7.85 5.70
CA MET A 110 1.33 -8.01 5.98
C MET A 110 0.69 -9.15 5.19
N ILE A 111 1.19 -9.48 4.00
CA ILE A 111 0.69 -10.61 3.20
C ILE A 111 0.87 -11.93 3.95
N VAL A 112 1.96 -12.04 4.72
CA VAL A 112 2.31 -13.26 5.46
C VAL A 112 1.76 -13.18 6.88
N THR A 113 2.07 -12.10 7.61
CA THR A 113 1.76 -11.99 9.03
C THR A 113 0.27 -11.94 9.31
N ALA A 114 -0.52 -11.23 8.48
CA ALA A 114 -1.95 -11.08 8.75
C ALA A 114 -2.71 -12.42 8.67
N PRO A 115 -2.52 -13.30 7.66
CA PRO A 115 -3.14 -14.63 7.65
C PRO A 115 -2.72 -15.53 8.82
N PHE A 116 -1.42 -15.58 9.16
CA PHE A 116 -0.93 -16.38 10.29
C PHE A 116 -1.54 -15.91 11.61
N TYR A 117 -1.56 -14.59 11.83
CA TYR A 117 -2.13 -14.00 13.03
C TYR A 117 -3.65 -14.17 13.08
N SER A 118 -4.34 -14.03 11.95
CA SER A 118 -5.78 -14.29 11.83
C SER A 118 -6.14 -15.73 12.22
N LYS A 119 -5.38 -16.70 11.73
CA LYS A 119 -5.55 -18.12 12.10
C LYS A 119 -5.34 -18.33 13.60
N TYR A 120 -4.28 -17.77 14.15
CA TYR A 120 -4.00 -17.83 15.58
C TYR A 120 -5.13 -17.24 16.45
N LEU A 121 -5.67 -16.10 16.04
CA LEU A 121 -6.80 -15.47 16.75
C LEU A 121 -8.06 -16.34 16.72
N LEU A 122 -8.38 -16.91 15.56
CA LEU A 122 -9.54 -17.80 15.40
C LEU A 122 -9.44 -19.03 16.32
N GLU A 123 -8.27 -19.68 16.34
CA GLU A 123 -8.02 -20.88 17.15
C GLU A 123 -7.98 -20.60 18.66
N ARG A 124 -7.73 -19.37 19.09
CA ARG A 124 -7.60 -19.02 20.51
C ARG A 124 -8.86 -18.42 21.12
N PHE A 125 -9.61 -17.64 20.35
CA PHE A 125 -10.70 -16.81 20.88
C PHE A 125 -12.08 -17.14 20.31
N CYS A 126 -12.15 -17.87 19.18
CA CYS A 126 -13.39 -18.09 18.44
C CYS A 126 -13.69 -19.58 18.17
N SER A 127 -12.88 -20.49 18.70
CA SER A 127 -13.06 -21.94 18.68
C SER A 127 -13.85 -22.44 19.88
#